data_AF-A0A948I767-F1
#
_entry.id   AF-A0A948I767-F1
#
_cell.length_a   1.000
_cell.length_b   1.000
_cell.length_c   1.000
_cell.angle_alpha   90.00
_cell.angle_beta   90.00
_cell.angle_gamma   90.00
#
_symmetry.space_group_name_H-M   'P 1'
#
loop_
_entity.id
_entity.type
_entity.pdbx_description
1 polymer ?
#
loop_
_entity_poly.entity_id
_entity_poly.type
_entity_poly.pdbx_seq_one_letter_code
_entity_poly.pdbx_strand_id
1 'polypeptide(L)'
;MKDILGPAPEGKLRRSIGPFQLTLYGLGSMLGSGIYGLIGQAAGLAGNTVWLAFLVAMVAALLTALSYASLGSRYPRAGGAAFVTERAFGMPLLSFVVGLAVVASGLTSVATQSQVFAVNLASIMGIVVMPSWAIAIGFLLILTGLVLRGIREAMWVNVACTLIEAAGLLLVIAVGIPYWGSVDLLATPDIGSNDVLLVLVFQGAV
;
A
#
# COMPACT_ATOMS: atom_id res chain seq x y z
N MET A 1 -7.25 -27.44 22.36
CA MET A 1 -8.08 -26.30 21.93
C MET A 1 -8.30 -26.35 20.40
N LYS A 2 -8.88 -27.46 19.90
CA LYS A 2 -8.99 -27.74 18.45
C LYS A 2 -10.42 -28.02 17.96
N ASP A 3 -11.43 -27.96 18.84
CA ASP A 3 -12.82 -28.34 18.51
C ASP A 3 -13.83 -27.29 18.98
N ILE A 4 -14.00 -26.21 18.22
CA ILE A 4 -15.12 -25.25 18.40
C ILE A 4 -15.76 -24.84 17.07
N LEU A 5 -15.51 -25.56 15.98
CA LEU A 5 -16.12 -25.28 14.69
C LEU A 5 -17.02 -26.44 14.30
N GLY A 6 -18.30 -26.33 14.68
CA GLY A 6 -19.36 -27.13 14.06
C GLY A 6 -19.40 -26.92 12.54
N PRO A 7 -20.02 -27.84 11.78
CA PRO A 7 -20.09 -27.74 10.33
C PRO A 7 -20.70 -26.40 9.93
N ALA A 8 -20.01 -25.68 9.04
CA ALA A 8 -20.47 -24.38 8.56
C ALA A 8 -21.81 -24.55 7.84
N PRO A 9 -22.81 -23.68 8.10
CA PRO A 9 -24.04 -23.63 7.32
C PRO A 9 -23.70 -23.49 5.83
N GLU A 10 -24.41 -24.22 4.96
CA GLU A 10 -24.20 -24.20 3.51
C GLU A 10 -24.14 -22.75 2.98
N GLY A 11 -23.04 -22.40 2.30
CA GLY A 11 -22.80 -21.07 1.72
C GLY A 11 -21.89 -20.12 2.52
N LYS A 12 -21.35 -20.50 3.69
CA LYS A 12 -20.36 -19.66 4.41
C LYS A 12 -18.92 -20.05 4.08
N LEU A 13 -18.14 -19.08 3.60
CA LEU A 13 -16.69 -19.22 3.41
C LEU A 13 -16.01 -19.62 4.73
N ARG A 14 -15.16 -20.65 4.66
CA ARG A 14 -14.36 -21.09 5.81
C ARG A 14 -13.38 -19.98 6.20
N ARG A 15 -13.39 -19.56 7.46
CA ARG A 15 -12.40 -18.62 8.00
C ARG A 15 -11.00 -19.25 7.92
N SER A 16 -10.22 -18.80 6.95
CA SER A 16 -8.89 -19.34 6.64
C SER A 16 -7.74 -18.38 6.99
N ILE A 17 -8.05 -17.12 7.31
CA ILE A 17 -7.09 -16.04 7.59
C ILE A 17 -7.06 -15.77 9.09
N GLY A 18 -5.87 -15.86 9.70
CA GLY A 18 -5.65 -15.51 11.10
C GLY A 18 -5.40 -14.02 11.32
N PRO A 19 -5.52 -13.52 12.57
CA PRO A 19 -5.32 -12.10 12.87
C PRO A 19 -3.90 -11.63 12.53
N PHE A 20 -2.88 -12.45 12.82
CA PHE A 20 -1.48 -12.12 12.51
C PHE A 20 -1.24 -11.98 10.99
N GLN A 21 -1.78 -12.90 10.19
CA GLN A 21 -1.69 -12.84 8.72
C GLN A 21 -2.41 -11.61 8.18
N LEU A 22 -3.55 -11.25 8.77
CA LEU A 22 -4.30 -10.07 8.37
C LEU A 22 -3.55 -8.77 8.71
N THR A 23 -2.91 -8.70 9.87
CA THR A 23 -2.09 -7.54 10.27
C THR A 23 -0.88 -7.38 9.36
N LEU A 24 -0.14 -8.46 9.07
CA LEU A 24 0.99 -8.43 8.14
C LEU A 24 0.54 -8.09 6.72
N TYR A 25 -0.61 -8.60 6.29
CA TYR A 25 -1.20 -8.22 5.01
C TYR A 25 -1.49 -6.71 4.94
N GLY A 26 -2.11 -6.14 5.98
CA GLY A 26 -2.33 -4.71 6.07
C GLY A 26 -1.03 -3.91 6.05
N LEU A 27 -0.02 -4.35 6.81
CA LEU A 27 1.29 -3.71 6.85
C LEU A 27 1.98 -3.75 5.46
N GLY A 28 1.99 -4.90 4.79
CA GLY A 28 2.55 -5.04 3.45
C GLY A 28 1.80 -4.22 2.40
N SER A 29 0.48 -4.07 2.54
CA SER A 29 -0.30 -3.22 1.64
C SER A 29 0.08 -1.73 1.74
N MET A 30 0.69 -1.30 2.85
CA MET A 30 1.19 0.06 3.05
C MET A 30 2.68 0.19 2.67
N LEU A 31 3.50 -0.83 2.96
CA LEU A 31 4.92 -0.89 2.61
C LEU A 31 5.10 -1.24 1.13
N GLY A 32 4.82 -0.29 0.24
CA GLY A 32 4.93 -0.51 -1.20
C GLY A 32 6.19 0.07 -1.85
N SER A 33 6.16 0.09 -3.18
CA SER A 33 7.16 0.76 -4.03
C SER A 33 7.35 2.25 -3.70
N GLY A 34 6.37 2.89 -3.07
CA GLY A 34 6.44 4.30 -2.68
C GLY A 34 7.62 4.62 -1.74
N ILE A 35 7.90 3.78 -0.74
CA ILE A 35 8.99 4.05 0.21
C ILE A 35 10.37 3.98 -0.47
N TYR A 36 10.52 3.09 -1.46
CA TYR A 36 11.78 2.90 -2.17
C TYR A 36 11.94 3.85 -3.36
N GLY A 37 10.85 4.22 -4.04
CA GLY A 37 10.88 5.06 -5.23
C GLY A 37 10.72 6.56 -4.97
N LEU A 38 9.99 6.95 -3.92
CA LEU A 38 9.60 8.34 -3.69
C LEU A 38 10.37 9.02 -2.55
N ILE A 39 10.93 8.27 -1.59
CA ILE A 39 11.70 8.88 -0.49
C ILE A 39 12.84 9.73 -1.03
N GLY A 40 13.59 9.24 -2.02
CA GLY A 40 14.72 9.99 -2.58
C GLY A 40 14.28 11.31 -3.22
N GLN A 41 13.14 11.32 -3.92
CA GLN A 41 12.57 12.53 -4.51
C GLN A 41 12.05 13.49 -3.44
N ALA A 42 11.36 12.96 -2.42
CA ALA A 42 10.88 13.74 -1.29
C ALA A 42 12.04 14.37 -0.50
N ALA A 43 13.13 13.63 -0.29
CA ALA A 43 14.36 14.16 0.31
C ALA A 43 15.04 15.20 -0.59
N GLY A 44 14.97 15.05 -1.92
CA GLY A 44 15.46 16.07 -2.86
C GLY A 44 14.69 17.40 -2.77
N LEU A 45 13.38 17.35 -2.50
CA LEU A 45 12.52 18.53 -2.38
C LEU A 45 12.56 19.15 -0.97
N ALA A 46 12.47 18.34 0.07
CA ALA A 46 12.41 18.81 1.46
C ALA A 46 13.80 18.94 2.12
N GLY A 47 14.85 18.42 1.48
CA GLY A 47 16.17 18.30 2.09
C GLY A 47 16.11 17.44 3.34
N ASN A 48 16.81 17.88 4.39
CA ASN A 48 16.92 17.12 5.62
C ASN A 48 15.66 17.21 6.48
N THR A 49 14.74 18.15 6.18
CA THR A 49 13.46 18.30 6.91
C THR A 49 12.39 17.28 6.51
N VAL A 50 12.69 16.37 5.57
CA VAL A 50 11.74 15.36 5.07
C VAL A 50 11.03 14.56 6.18
N TRP A 51 11.72 14.30 7.30
CA TRP A 51 11.14 13.58 8.44
C TRP A 51 9.97 14.32 9.10
N LEU A 52 9.96 15.66 9.08
CA LEU A 52 8.83 16.46 9.59
C LEU A 52 7.58 16.26 8.74
N ALA A 53 7.73 16.24 7.41
CA ALA A 53 6.63 15.97 6.50
C ALA A 53 6.04 14.56 6.73
N PHE A 54 6.92 13.56 6.93
CA PHE A 54 6.49 12.20 7.31
C PHE A 54 5.78 12.16 8.66
N LEU A 55 6.22 12.96 9.64
CA LEU A 55 5.58 13.02 10.96
C LEU A 55 4.15 13.58 10.86
N VAL A 56 3.95 14.66 10.10
CA VAL A 56 2.62 15.22 9.86
C VAL A 56 1.73 14.22 9.12
N ALA A 57 2.26 13.57 8.07
CA ALA A 57 1.54 12.52 7.35
C ALA A 57 1.18 11.32 8.26
N MET A 58 2.06 10.94 9.18
CA MET A 58 1.81 9.88 10.16
C MET A 58 0.63 10.22 11.07
N VAL A 59 0.54 11.46 11.56
CA VAL A 59 -0.60 11.89 12.40
C VAL A 59 -1.92 11.80 11.63
N ALA A 60 -1.96 12.30 10.40
CA ALA A 60 -3.15 12.21 9.55
C ALA A 60 -3.54 10.75 9.25
N ALA A 61 -2.56 9.89 8.96
CA ALA A 61 -2.76 8.47 8.73
C ALA A 61 -3.27 7.74 9.97
N LEU A 62 -2.77 8.08 11.17
CA LEU A 62 -3.22 7.51 12.44
C LEU A 62 -4.68 7.84 12.74
N LEU A 63 -5.10 9.10 12.56
CA LEU A 63 -6.50 9.50 12.72
C LEU A 63 -7.43 8.74 11.77
N THR A 64 -6.98 8.55 10.53
CA THR A 64 -7.70 7.75 9.53
C THR A 64 -7.78 6.28 9.95
N ALA A 65 -6.67 5.68 10.37
CA ALA A 65 -6.60 4.30 10.82
C ALA A 65 -7.51 4.03 12.04
N LEU A 66 -7.53 4.93 13.02
CA LEU A 66 -8.42 4.84 14.18
C LEU A 66 -9.90 4.92 13.78
N SER A 67 -10.23 5.80 12.83
CA SER A 67 -11.59 5.90 12.27
C SER A 67 -12.02 4.58 11.61
N TYR A 68 -11.17 3.99 10.77
CA TYR A 68 -11.44 2.68 10.15
C TYR A 68 -11.51 1.55 11.18
N ALA A 69 -10.67 1.56 12.23
CA ALA A 69 -10.70 0.56 13.30
C ALA A 69 -12.02 0.61 14.08
N SER A 70 -12.54 1.82 14.35
CA SER A 70 -13.84 1.99 15.02
C SER A 70 -15.01 1.48 14.16
N LEU A 71 -14.97 1.71 12.84
CA LEU A 71 -15.99 1.25 11.91
C LEU A 71 -15.93 -0.27 11.69
N GLY A 72 -14.72 -0.83 11.54
CA GLY A 72 -14.50 -2.26 11.32
C GLY A 72 -14.90 -3.12 12.52
N SER A 73 -14.67 -2.62 13.74
CA SER A 73 -15.11 -3.30 14.97
C SER A 73 -16.64 -3.22 15.16
N ARG A 74 -17.28 -2.12 14.77
CA ARG A 74 -18.73 -1.93 14.86
C ARG A 74 -19.51 -2.71 13.79
N TYR A 75 -18.94 -2.88 12.59
CA TYR A 75 -19.60 -3.50 11.44
C TYR A 75 -18.76 -4.65 10.85
N PRO A 76 -18.68 -5.82 11.52
CA PRO A 76 -17.80 -6.93 11.14
C PRO A 76 -18.39 -7.78 10.00
N ARG A 77 -18.64 -7.16 8.84
CA ARG A 77 -19.05 -7.84 7.60
C ARG A 77 -18.05 -7.57 6.48
N ALA A 78 -17.84 -8.58 5.64
CA ALA A 78 -17.01 -8.48 4.44
C ALA A 78 -17.72 -7.68 3.34
N GLY A 79 -17.72 -6.35 3.48
CA GLY A 79 -18.37 -5.44 2.52
C GLY A 79 -17.60 -4.15 2.22
N GLY A 80 -16.45 -3.94 2.86
CA GLY A 80 -15.55 -2.81 2.61
C GLY A 80 -16.22 -1.44 2.79
N ALA A 81 -15.65 -0.43 2.11
CA ALA A 81 -16.11 0.96 2.19
C ALA A 81 -17.54 1.16 1.67
N ALA A 82 -17.96 0.41 0.64
CA ALA A 82 -19.31 0.49 0.10
C ALA A 82 -20.36 0.11 1.17
N PHE A 83 -20.18 -1.02 1.85
CA PHE A 83 -21.10 -1.45 2.90
C PHE A 83 -21.18 -0.46 4.07
N VAL A 84 -20.04 0.10 4.49
CA VAL A 84 -20.02 1.11 5.55
C VAL A 84 -20.75 2.38 5.12
N THR A 85 -20.59 2.80 3.87
CA THR A 85 -21.29 3.96 3.29
C THR A 85 -22.80 3.74 3.24
N GLU A 86 -23.24 2.56 2.82
CA GLU A 86 -24.66 2.19 2.81
C GLU A 86 -25.26 2.23 4.22
N ARG A 87 -24.53 1.74 5.22
CA ARG A 87 -24.96 1.77 6.62
C ARG A 87 -24.97 3.16 7.22
N ALA A 88 -24.08 4.04 6.80
CA ALA A 88 -23.98 5.40 7.31
C ALA A 88 -25.08 6.31 6.72
N PHE A 89 -25.32 6.23 5.42
CA PHE A 89 -26.18 7.18 4.70
C PHE A 89 -27.53 6.60 4.27
N GLY A 90 -27.70 5.28 4.25
CA GLY A 90 -28.95 4.63 3.81
C GLY A 90 -29.27 4.83 2.32
N MET A 91 -28.31 5.33 1.52
CA MET A 91 -28.48 5.64 0.10
C MET A 91 -27.77 4.57 -0.76
N PRO A 92 -28.50 3.69 -1.44
CA PRO A 92 -27.91 2.62 -2.26
C PRO A 92 -27.04 3.14 -3.41
N LEU A 93 -27.44 4.26 -4.02
CA LEU A 93 -26.66 4.91 -5.09
C LEU A 93 -25.28 5.36 -4.60
N LEU A 94 -25.21 5.92 -3.39
CA LEU A 94 -23.94 6.39 -2.82
C LEU A 94 -23.00 5.22 -2.54
N SER A 95 -23.53 4.13 -1.96
CA SER A 95 -22.79 2.88 -1.75
C SER A 95 -22.23 2.31 -3.06
N PHE A 96 -23.04 2.31 -4.13
CA PHE A 96 -22.63 1.86 -5.44
C PHE A 96 -21.52 2.73 -6.04
N VAL A 97 -21.66 4.06 -5.99
CA VAL A 97 -20.63 5.00 -6.48
C VAL A 97 -19.31 4.83 -5.73
N VAL A 98 -19.36 4.69 -4.40
CA VAL A 98 -18.15 4.44 -3.59
C VAL A 98 -17.54 3.08 -3.95
N GLY A 99 -18.34 2.04 -4.13
CA GLY A 99 -17.88 0.74 -4.58
C GLY A 99 -17.16 0.82 -5.93
N LEU A 100 -17.74 1.51 -6.91
CA LEU A 100 -17.15 1.72 -8.23
C LEU A 100 -15.84 2.51 -8.15
N ALA A 101 -15.78 3.56 -7.32
CA ALA A 101 -14.58 4.35 -7.11
C ALA A 101 -13.43 3.52 -6.50
N VAL A 102 -13.73 2.66 -5.52
CA VAL A 102 -12.74 1.74 -4.93
C VAL A 102 -12.22 0.73 -5.96
N VAL A 103 -13.10 0.18 -6.80
CA VAL A 103 -12.68 -0.74 -7.88
C VAL A 103 -11.81 -0.01 -8.90
N ALA A 104 -12.20 1.18 -9.34
CA ALA A 104 -11.43 1.98 -10.29
C ALA A 104 -10.04 2.33 -9.73
N SER A 105 -9.96 2.75 -8.46
CA SER A 105 -8.69 2.99 -7.78
C SER A 105 -7.81 1.73 -7.71
N GLY A 106 -8.40 0.58 -7.38
CA GLY A 106 -7.70 -0.70 -7.36
C GLY A 106 -7.13 -1.08 -8.74
N LEU A 107 -7.91 -0.91 -9.81
CA LEU A 107 -7.45 -1.18 -11.18
C LEU A 107 -6.29 -0.27 -11.58
N THR A 108 -6.39 1.02 -11.33
CA THR A 108 -5.30 1.97 -11.61
C THR A 108 -4.04 1.61 -10.81
N SER A 109 -4.20 1.25 -9.53
CA SER A 109 -3.08 0.85 -8.68
C SER A 109 -2.38 -0.42 -9.20
N VAL A 110 -3.15 -1.44 -9.59
CA VAL A 110 -2.61 -2.69 -10.14
C VAL A 110 -1.90 -2.43 -11.48
N ALA A 111 -2.47 -1.58 -12.32
CA ALA A 111 -1.86 -1.18 -13.59
C ALA A 111 -0.50 -0.50 -13.36
N THR A 112 -0.44 0.52 -12.50
CA THR A 112 0.81 1.25 -12.20
C THR A 112 1.85 0.31 -11.59
N GLN A 113 1.49 -0.51 -10.60
CA GLN A 113 2.43 -1.44 -9.96
C GLN A 113 2.97 -2.48 -10.95
N SER A 114 2.14 -2.99 -11.87
CA SER A 114 2.59 -3.94 -12.89
C SER A 114 3.58 -3.30 -13.89
N GLN A 115 3.40 -2.02 -14.23
CA GLN A 115 4.33 -1.27 -15.07
C GLN A 115 5.65 -1.01 -14.36
N VAL A 116 5.60 -0.58 -13.09
CA VAL A 116 6.79 -0.38 -12.27
C VAL A 116 7.58 -1.69 -12.16
N PHE A 117 6.92 -2.82 -11.91
CA PHE A 117 7.56 -4.13 -11.89
C PHE A 117 8.23 -4.45 -13.23
N ALA A 118 7.53 -4.25 -14.35
CA ALA A 118 8.07 -4.54 -15.68
C ALA A 118 9.32 -3.73 -16.02
N VAL A 119 9.32 -2.43 -15.71
CA VAL A 119 10.47 -1.54 -15.94
C VAL A 119 11.65 -1.92 -15.06
N ASN A 120 11.40 -2.18 -13.77
CA ASN A 120 12.46 -2.60 -12.85
C ASN A 120 13.07 -3.94 -13.27
N LEU A 121 12.24 -4.93 -13.62
CA LEU A 121 12.72 -6.24 -14.06
C LEU A 121 13.54 -6.15 -15.36
N ALA A 122 13.07 -5.36 -16.34
CA ALA A 122 13.80 -5.14 -17.59
C ALA A 122 15.17 -4.50 -17.35
N SER A 123 15.25 -3.53 -16.42
CA SER A 123 16.51 -2.85 -16.07
C SER A 123 17.52 -3.79 -15.40
N ILE A 124 17.08 -4.64 -14.47
CA ILE A 124 17.94 -5.58 -13.74
C ILE A 124 18.46 -6.68 -14.66
N MET A 125 17.60 -7.22 -15.51
CA MET A 125 17.93 -8.37 -16.38
C MET A 125 18.61 -7.95 -17.68
N GLY A 126 18.74 -6.64 -17.95
CA GLY A 126 19.26 -6.12 -19.22
C GLY A 126 18.45 -6.56 -20.44
N ILE A 127 17.17 -6.91 -20.26
CA ILE A 127 16.29 -7.39 -21.33
C ILE A 127 15.85 -6.17 -22.14
N VAL A 128 16.66 -5.77 -23.11
CA VAL A 128 16.35 -4.67 -24.05
C VAL A 128 15.34 -5.10 -25.12
N VAL A 129 15.16 -6.41 -25.32
CA VAL A 129 14.45 -6.96 -26.49
C VAL A 129 12.95 -7.14 -26.25
N MET A 130 12.49 -7.24 -24.99
CA MET A 130 11.07 -7.49 -24.70
C MET A 130 10.36 -6.20 -24.27
N PRO A 131 9.22 -5.84 -24.89
CA PRO A 131 8.53 -4.61 -24.54
C PRO A 131 7.92 -4.70 -23.13
N SER A 132 7.96 -3.60 -22.38
CA SER A 132 7.53 -3.51 -20.98
C SER A 132 6.07 -3.96 -20.77
N TRP A 133 5.18 -3.68 -21.71
CA TRP A 133 3.78 -4.10 -21.64
C TRP A 133 3.63 -5.62 -21.64
N ALA A 134 4.48 -6.37 -22.35
CA ALA A 134 4.43 -7.83 -22.39
C ALA A 134 4.85 -8.44 -21.04
N ILE A 135 5.88 -7.87 -20.40
CA ILE A 135 6.31 -8.27 -19.05
C ILE A 135 5.20 -7.98 -18.02
N ALA A 136 4.58 -6.80 -18.10
CA ALA A 136 3.50 -6.40 -17.19
C ALA A 136 2.29 -7.34 -17.31
N ILE A 137 1.86 -7.67 -18.53
CA ILE A 137 0.75 -8.62 -18.76
C ILE A 137 1.12 -10.01 -18.24
N GLY A 138 2.34 -10.49 -18.52
CA GLY A 138 2.82 -11.78 -17.99
C GLY A 138 2.79 -11.83 -16.48
N PHE A 139 3.24 -10.77 -15.81
CA PHE A 139 3.18 -10.64 -14.36
C PHE A 139 1.74 -10.65 -13.84
N LEU A 140 0.83 -9.91 -14.47
CA LEU A 140 -0.60 -9.91 -14.10
C LEU A 140 -1.25 -11.29 -14.25
N LEU A 141 -0.92 -12.03 -15.30
CA LEU A 141 -1.42 -13.40 -15.48
C LEU A 141 -0.93 -14.34 -14.39
N ILE A 142 0.34 -14.21 -13.97
CA ILE A 142 0.90 -14.98 -12.85
C ILE A 142 0.17 -14.65 -11.55
N LEU A 143 -0.02 -13.36 -11.24
CA LEU A 143 -0.77 -12.94 -10.05
C LEU A 143 -2.22 -13.41 -10.10
N THR A 144 -2.86 -13.36 -11.27
CA THR A 144 -4.22 -13.88 -11.47
C THR A 144 -4.27 -15.38 -11.18
N GLY A 145 -3.32 -16.16 -11.71
CA GLY A 145 -3.20 -17.59 -11.41
C GLY A 145 -3.01 -17.88 -9.92
N LEU A 146 -2.22 -17.06 -9.21
CA LEU A 146 -2.03 -17.18 -7.76
C LEU A 146 -3.34 -16.91 -6.99
N VAL A 147 -4.07 -15.85 -7.36
CA VAL A 147 -5.36 -15.52 -6.73
C VAL A 147 -6.41 -16.61 -6.99
N LEU A 148 -6.43 -17.17 -8.21
CA LEU A 148 -7.33 -18.27 -8.58
C LEU A 148 -7.03 -19.58 -7.83
N ARG A 149 -5.77 -19.85 -7.47
CA ARG A 149 -5.40 -21.03 -6.67
C ARG A 149 -5.99 -20.99 -5.27
N GLY A 150 -6.15 -19.79 -4.70
CA GLY A 150 -6.83 -19.62 -3.43
C GLY A 150 -6.33 -18.41 -2.65
N ILE A 151 -7.25 -17.80 -1.91
CA ILE A 151 -6.97 -16.64 -1.06
C ILE A 151 -5.95 -16.98 0.03
N ARG A 152 -5.93 -18.22 0.53
CA ARG A 152 -5.00 -18.62 1.60
C ARG A 152 -3.56 -18.63 1.10
N GLU A 153 -3.33 -19.16 -0.10
CA GLU A 153 -2.04 -19.21 -0.77
C GLU A 153 -1.56 -17.80 -1.12
N ALA A 154 -2.44 -16.97 -1.70
CA ALA A 154 -2.15 -15.57 -2.00
C ALA A 154 -1.75 -14.78 -0.73
N MET A 155 -2.44 -15.00 0.39
CA MET A 155 -2.10 -14.35 1.66
C MET A 155 -0.72 -14.76 2.20
N TRP A 156 -0.35 -16.03 2.08
CA TRP A 156 0.99 -16.49 2.49
C TRP A 156 2.10 -15.89 1.63
N VAL A 157 1.89 -15.80 0.32
CA VAL A 157 2.83 -15.10 -0.57
C VAL A 157 2.96 -13.64 -0.17
N ASN A 158 1.83 -12.96 0.12
CA ASN A 158 1.87 -11.58 0.57
C ASN A 158 2.65 -11.39 1.88
N VAL A 159 2.43 -12.28 2.86
CA VAL A 159 3.19 -12.27 4.12
C VAL A 159 4.69 -12.42 3.87
N ALA A 160 5.08 -13.35 2.99
CA ALA A 160 6.49 -13.54 2.64
C ALA A 160 7.08 -12.28 1.98
N CYS A 161 6.38 -11.67 1.01
CA CYS A 161 6.80 -10.41 0.39
C CYS A 161 6.95 -9.29 1.42
N THR A 162 5.98 -9.14 2.34
CA THR A 162 6.01 -8.12 3.38
C THR A 162 7.24 -8.28 4.29
N LEU A 163 7.59 -9.51 4.66
CA LEU A 163 8.77 -9.77 5.48
C LEU A 163 10.07 -9.42 4.74
N ILE A 164 10.14 -9.70 3.44
CA ILE A 164 11.28 -9.33 2.58
C ILE A 164 11.39 -7.81 2.48
N GLU A 165 10.27 -7.12 2.23
CA GLU A 165 10.21 -5.65 2.14
C GLU A 165 10.60 -4.97 3.46
N ALA A 166 10.09 -5.48 4.59
CA ALA A 166 10.44 -4.98 5.91
C ALA A 166 11.93 -5.22 6.24
N ALA A 167 12.47 -6.39 5.87
CA ALA A 167 13.90 -6.68 6.04
C ALA A 167 14.79 -5.75 5.21
N GLY A 168 14.38 -5.43 3.96
CA GLY A 168 15.07 -4.45 3.12
C GLY A 168 15.10 -3.06 3.78
N LEU A 169 13.98 -2.63 4.36
CA LEU A 169 13.91 -1.34 5.05
C LEU A 169 14.79 -1.31 6.30
N LEU A 170 14.80 -2.39 7.08
CA LEU A 170 15.71 -2.54 8.23
C LEU A 170 17.18 -2.49 7.82
N LEU A 171 17.53 -3.08 6.67
CA LEU A 171 18.87 -2.99 6.10
C LEU A 171 19.23 -1.55 5.78
N VAL A 172 18.35 -0.80 5.10
CA VAL A 172 18.56 0.61 4.79
C VAL A 172 18.79 1.42 6.07
N ILE A 173 18.00 1.18 7.12
CA ILE A 173 18.18 1.83 8.43
C ILE A 173 19.55 1.46 9.02
N ALA A 174 19.92 0.18 9.00
CA ALA A 174 21.20 -0.29 9.54
C ALA A 174 22.42 0.33 8.84
N VAL A 175 22.36 0.47 7.51
CA VAL A 175 23.39 1.15 6.70
C VAL A 175 23.39 2.67 6.93
N GLY A 176 22.26 3.25 7.33
CA GLY A 176 22.13 4.68 7.64
C GLY A 176 22.66 5.08 9.02
N ILE A 177 22.69 4.18 10.00
CA ILE A 177 23.14 4.46 11.38
C ILE A 177 24.53 5.12 11.46
N PRO A 178 25.57 4.70 10.69
CA PRO A 178 26.88 5.35 10.72
C PRO A 178 26.87 6.82 10.31
N TYR A 179 25.88 7.26 9.55
CA TYR A 179 25.70 8.65 9.12
C TYR A 179 24.81 9.45 10.08
N TRP A 180 24.41 8.86 11.21
CA TRP A 180 23.56 9.53 12.18
C TRP A 180 24.28 10.71 12.84
N GLY A 181 23.68 11.90 12.77
CA GLY A 181 24.22 13.12 13.37
C GLY A 181 25.31 13.82 12.55
N SER A 182 25.65 13.35 11.35
CA SER A 182 26.58 14.04 10.45
C SER A 182 25.92 15.15 9.62
N VAL A 183 24.61 15.32 9.76
CA VAL A 183 23.77 16.16 8.93
C VAL A 183 22.87 17.04 9.80
N ASP A 184 22.75 18.32 9.43
CA ASP A 184 21.79 19.23 10.05
C ASP A 184 20.38 18.88 9.61
N LEU A 185 19.56 18.37 10.54
CA LEU A 185 18.21 17.86 10.30
C LEU A 185 17.21 18.94 9.88
N LEU A 186 17.57 20.21 10.04
CA LEU A 186 16.71 21.34 9.71
C LEU A 186 17.12 22.06 8.42
N ALA A 187 18.20 21.63 7.77
CA ALA A 187 18.62 22.23 6.50
C ALA A 187 17.61 21.88 5.39
N THR A 188 16.94 22.90 4.88
CA THR A 188 16.12 22.84 3.67
C THR A 188 16.97 23.23 2.46
N PRO A 189 16.70 22.70 1.25
CA PRO A 189 17.30 23.21 0.04
C PRO A 189 16.82 24.66 -0.18
N ASP A 190 17.67 25.52 -0.76
CA ASP A 190 17.30 26.89 -1.15
C ASP A 190 16.31 26.84 -2.34
N ILE A 191 15.06 26.52 -2.04
CA ILE A 191 13.95 26.57 -3.00
C ILE A 191 13.24 27.89 -2.72
N GLY A 192 13.31 28.82 -3.68
CA GLY A 192 12.63 30.11 -3.57
C GLY A 192 11.17 29.90 -3.17
N SER A 193 10.68 30.67 -2.20
CA SER A 193 9.38 30.50 -1.55
C SER A 193 8.17 30.42 -2.50
N ASN A 194 8.30 30.93 -3.73
CA ASN A 194 7.26 30.87 -4.76
C ASN A 194 7.20 29.52 -5.49
N ASP A 195 8.29 28.78 -5.56
CA ASP A 195 8.34 27.50 -6.28
C ASP A 195 7.75 26.35 -5.45
N VAL A 196 7.87 26.43 -4.12
CA VAL A 196 7.33 25.41 -3.21
C VAL A 196 5.79 25.35 -3.28
N LEU A 197 5.12 26.51 -3.30
CA LEU A 197 3.66 26.59 -3.45
C LEU A 197 3.21 26.10 -4.84
N LEU A 198 3.93 26.47 -5.89
CA LEU A 198 3.65 26.01 -7.26
C LEU A 198 3.82 24.49 -7.39
N VAL A 199 4.89 23.92 -6.84
CA VAL A 199 5.17 22.47 -6.89
C VAL A 199 4.17 21.67 -6.06
N LEU A 200 3.80 22.14 -4.86
CA LEU A 200 2.80 21.48 -4.02
C LEU A 200 1.39 21.50 -4.65
N VAL A 201 1.02 22.60 -5.31
CA VAL A 201 -0.25 22.73 -6.05
C VAL A 201 -0.25 21.84 -7.30
N PHE A 202 0.86 21.78 -8.06
CA PHE A 202 0.94 20.95 -9.26
C PHE A 202 1.07 19.44 -8.98
N GLN A 203 1.57 19.03 -7.82
CA GLN A 203 1.63 17.61 -7.43
C GLN A 203 0.37 17.08 -6.72
N GLY A 204 -0.68 17.90 -6.57
CA GLY A 204 -1.96 17.46 -6.03
C GLY A 204 -1.93 17.15 -4.52
N ALA A 205 -1.08 17.85 -3.77
CA ALA A 205 -1.03 17.74 -2.30
C ALA A 205 -2.11 18.59 -1.58
N VAL A 206 -3.08 19.15 -2.33
CA VAL A 206 -4.27 19.84 -1.82
C VAL A 206 -5.51 19.31 -2.53
#